data_AF-A0A137PCN9-F1
#
_entry.id   AF-A0A137PCN9-F1
#
_cell.length_a   1.000
_cell.length_b   1.000
_cell.length_c   1.000
_cell.angle_alpha   90.00
_cell.angle_beta   90.00
_cell.angle_gamma   90.00
#
_symmetry.space_group_name_H-M   'P 1'
#
loop_
_entity.id
_entity.type
_entity.pdbx_description
1 polymer ?
#
loop_
_entity_poly.entity_id
_entity_poly.type
_entity_poly.pdbx_seq_one_letter_code
_entity_poly.pdbx_strand_id
1 'polypeptide(L)'
;MKLLILLNFQLILTHAWTITLVSRLKKGRIGDIVIFSTDVVSNMGGTASTGCKTEMGVSFACEKGDQVTSSQGGYFIKDLKCNVNKCELTISTENVEFIVEAECSDENRTNYRNGLYDIHTIYCEFKRNFELYSDGTVEYQI
;
A
#
# COMPACT_ATOMS: atom_id res chain seq x y z
N MET A 1 38.81 18.86 34.13
CA MET A 1 37.83 19.34 33.13
C MET A 1 37.65 18.25 32.11
N LYS A 2 36.55 17.51 32.19
CA LYS A 2 35.39 17.66 31.28
C LYS A 2 35.76 17.30 29.82
N LEU A 3 35.93 16.02 29.55
CA LEU A 3 35.64 15.46 28.24
C LEU A 3 34.74 14.23 28.43
N LEU A 4 33.56 14.49 29.03
CA LEU A 4 32.39 13.66 28.77
C LEU A 4 32.06 13.91 27.29
N ILE A 5 32.69 13.14 26.41
CA ILE A 5 32.20 12.94 25.05
C ILE A 5 30.90 12.17 25.26
N LEU A 6 29.83 12.94 25.52
CA LEU A 6 28.46 12.52 25.33
C LEU A 6 28.34 12.20 23.85
N LEU A 7 28.71 10.97 23.50
CA LEU A 7 28.29 10.31 22.29
C LEU A 7 26.77 10.15 22.43
N ASN A 8 26.04 11.24 22.23
CA ASN A 8 24.63 11.22 21.87
C ASN A 8 24.57 10.62 20.46
N PHE A 9 24.88 9.32 20.34
CA PHE A 9 24.26 8.50 19.34
C PHE A 9 22.78 8.48 19.75
N GLN A 10 22.05 9.50 19.32
CA GLN A 10 20.61 9.35 19.22
C GLN A 10 20.42 8.16 18.28
N LEU A 11 20.09 7.02 18.88
CA LEU A 11 19.59 5.86 18.18
C LEU A 11 18.31 6.33 17.50
N ILE A 12 18.45 6.83 16.28
CA ILE A 12 17.33 7.02 15.37
C ILE A 12 16.82 5.62 15.11
N LEU A 13 15.77 5.23 15.83
CA LEU A 13 15.09 3.96 15.63
C LEU A 13 14.38 4.07 14.28
N THR A 14 14.99 3.50 13.24
CA THR A 14 14.41 3.38 11.91
C THR A 14 13.58 2.11 11.85
N HIS A 15 12.29 2.23 11.57
CA HIS A 15 11.44 1.08 11.26
C HIS A 15 11.44 0.85 9.76
N ALA A 16 11.70 -0.39 9.35
CA ALA A 16 11.69 -0.78 7.95
C ALA A 16 10.30 -1.26 7.57
N TRP A 17 9.76 -0.68 6.50
CA TRP A 17 8.43 -0.96 5.99
C TRP A 17 8.50 -1.41 4.54
N THR A 18 7.61 -2.33 4.19
CA THR A 18 7.40 -2.79 2.83
C THR A 18 5.90 -2.74 2.56
N ILE A 19 5.51 -2.10 1.47
CA ILE A 19 4.14 -2.13 0.96
C ILE A 19 4.15 -2.89 -0.34
N THR A 20 3.27 -3.87 -0.44
CA THR A 20 2.97 -4.59 -1.66
C THR A 20 1.52 -4.28 -2.03
N LEU A 21 1.34 -3.52 -3.10
CA LEU A 21 0.05 -3.33 -3.73
C LEU A 21 -0.11 -4.33 -4.87
N VAL A 22 -1.21 -5.06 -4.85
CA VAL A 22 -1.60 -5.98 -5.91
C VAL A 22 -2.96 -5.56 -6.43
N SER A 23 -3.05 -5.22 -7.71
CA SER A 23 -4.32 -5.03 -8.41
C SER A 23 -4.57 -6.17 -9.38
N ARG A 24 -5.79 -6.70 -9.33
CA ARG A 24 -6.27 -7.82 -10.15
C ARG A 24 -7.55 -7.40 -10.86
N LEU A 25 -7.50 -7.31 -12.18
CA LEU A 25 -8.71 -7.20 -12.99
C LEU A 25 -9.26 -8.60 -13.24
N LYS A 26 -10.54 -8.84 -12.97
CA LYS A 26 -11.24 -10.07 -13.30
C LYS A 26 -12.36 -9.77 -14.30
N LYS A 27 -12.23 -10.30 -15.51
CA LYS A 27 -13.27 -10.23 -16.54
C LYS A 27 -14.42 -11.21 -16.23
N GLY A 28 -15.65 -10.75 -16.28
CA GLY A 28 -16.84 -11.56 -15.97
C GLY A 28 -17.90 -11.51 -17.07
N ARG A 29 -18.81 -12.49 -17.10
CA ARG A 29 -19.98 -12.45 -18.01
C ARG A 29 -21.00 -11.36 -17.63
N ILE A 30 -20.95 -10.89 -16.38
CA ILE A 30 -21.88 -9.91 -15.79
C ILE A 30 -21.05 -8.71 -15.33
N GLY A 31 -20.37 -8.07 -16.28
CA GLY A 31 -19.45 -6.97 -16.01
C GLY A 31 -18.07 -7.40 -15.53
N ASP A 32 -17.15 -6.46 -15.59
CA ASP A 32 -15.76 -6.67 -15.21
C ASP A 32 -15.51 -6.05 -13.84
N ILE A 33 -14.78 -6.78 -13.00
CA ILE A 33 -14.52 -6.41 -11.61
C ILE A 33 -13.03 -6.13 -11.46
N VAL A 34 -12.66 -4.98 -10.93
CA VAL A 34 -11.30 -4.74 -10.44
C VAL A 34 -11.27 -5.02 -8.95
N ILE A 35 -10.28 -5.78 -8.51
CA ILE A 35 -9.98 -6.03 -7.11
C ILE A 35 -8.62 -5.42 -6.82
N PHE A 36 -8.57 -4.55 -5.83
CA PHE A 36 -7.34 -4.02 -5.27
C PHE A 36 -7.10 -4.66 -3.92
N SER A 37 -5.88 -5.13 -3.69
CA SER A 37 -5.42 -5.72 -2.43
C SER A 37 -4.08 -5.11 -2.09
N THR A 38 -3.90 -4.72 -0.83
CA THR A 38 -2.64 -4.15 -0.34
C THR A 38 -2.23 -4.87 0.92
N ASP A 39 -0.96 -5.25 0.96
CA ASP A 39 -0.28 -5.80 2.12
C ASP A 39 0.77 -4.79 2.57
N VAL A 40 0.67 -4.36 3.83
CA VAL A 40 1.69 -3.56 4.50
C VAL A 40 2.42 -4.47 5.47
N VAL A 41 3.75 -4.47 5.44
CA VAL A 41 4.61 -5.27 6.30
C VAL A 41 5.60 -4.35 7.00
N SER A 42 5.78 -4.55 8.30
CA SER A 42 6.73 -3.79 9.10
C SER A 42 7.41 -4.68 10.13
N ASN A 43 8.67 -4.38 10.43
CA ASN A 43 9.36 -4.95 11.59
C ASN A 43 8.74 -4.52 12.93
N MET A 44 7.91 -3.47 12.95
CA MET A 44 7.26 -2.96 14.14
C MET A 44 6.01 -3.76 14.56
N GLY A 45 5.40 -4.52 13.64
CA GLY A 45 4.07 -5.07 13.89
C GLY A 45 3.60 -6.23 13.02
N GLY A 46 4.47 -6.79 12.18
CA GLY A 46 4.08 -7.81 11.21
C GLY A 46 3.30 -7.22 10.05
N THR A 47 2.19 -7.86 9.67
CA THR A 47 1.47 -7.59 8.41
C THR A 47 0.07 -7.07 8.68
N ALA A 48 -0.36 -6.06 7.92
CA ALA A 48 -1.75 -5.64 7.82
C ALA A 48 -2.20 -5.68 6.35
N SER A 49 -3.36 -6.27 6.09
CA SER A 49 -3.87 -6.49 4.73
C SER A 49 -5.26 -5.90 4.56
N THR A 50 -5.48 -5.15 3.49
CA THR A 50 -6.81 -4.63 3.15
C THR A 50 -7.03 -4.63 1.64
N GLY A 51 -8.26 -4.39 1.22
CA GLY A 51 -8.61 -4.43 -0.19
C GLY A 51 -10.03 -3.96 -0.44
N CYS A 52 -10.26 -3.53 -1.66
CA CYS A 52 -11.56 -3.08 -2.15
C CYS A 52 -11.78 -3.55 -3.59
N LYS A 53 -13.04 -3.55 -4.03
CA LYS A 53 -13.40 -3.95 -5.39
C LYS A 53 -14.35 -2.94 -6.01
N THR A 54 -14.29 -2.82 -7.33
CA THR A 54 -15.17 -1.93 -8.11
C THR A 54 -15.56 -2.61 -9.43
N GLU A 55 -16.69 -2.20 -9.99
CA GLU A 55 -17.21 -2.68 -11.26
C GLU A 55 -16.88 -1.68 -12.39
N MET A 56 -16.65 -2.20 -13.58
CA MET A 56 -16.30 -1.40 -14.75
C MET A 56 -17.44 -0.46 -15.15
N GLY A 57 -17.15 0.84 -15.22
CA GLY A 57 -18.13 1.90 -15.54
C GLY A 57 -18.21 2.99 -14.47
N VAL A 58 -17.80 2.71 -13.24
CA VAL A 58 -17.79 3.67 -12.12
C VAL A 58 -16.34 4.07 -11.81
N SER A 59 -15.73 4.89 -12.68
CA SER A 59 -14.39 5.51 -12.48
C SER A 59 -13.19 4.57 -12.23
N PHE A 60 -13.40 3.24 -12.19
CA PHE A 60 -12.42 2.25 -11.74
C PHE A 60 -11.76 2.61 -10.40
N ALA A 61 -12.57 3.18 -9.50
CA ALA A 61 -12.14 3.53 -8.16
C ALA A 61 -12.89 2.72 -7.10
N CYS A 62 -12.23 2.46 -5.98
CA CYS A 62 -12.88 1.94 -4.78
C CYS A 62 -12.25 2.55 -3.54
N GLU A 63 -13.06 2.63 -2.50
CA GLU A 63 -12.65 3.11 -1.19
C GLU A 63 -13.08 2.12 -0.11
N LYS A 64 -12.26 2.00 0.94
CA LYS A 64 -12.57 1.23 2.14
C LYS A 64 -12.03 1.97 3.37
N GLY A 65 -12.93 2.45 4.21
CA GLY A 65 -12.61 3.20 5.42
C GLY A 65 -12.32 2.35 6.66
N ASP A 66 -12.58 1.04 6.61
CA ASP A 66 -12.37 0.18 7.78
C ASP A 66 -10.89 0.12 8.20
N GLN A 67 -10.67 0.16 9.50
CA GLN A 67 -9.35 -0.02 10.11
C GLN A 67 -8.98 -1.51 10.18
N VAL A 68 -7.73 -1.82 9.82
CA VAL A 68 -7.15 -3.15 9.96
C VAL A 68 -5.86 -3.06 10.77
N THR A 69 -5.83 -3.69 11.95
CA THR A 69 -4.64 -3.78 12.80
C THR A 69 -3.67 -4.83 12.27
N SER A 70 -2.38 -4.56 12.40
CA SER A 70 -1.33 -5.51 12.02
C SER A 70 -1.33 -6.78 12.87
N SER A 71 -0.78 -7.87 12.32
CA SER A 71 -0.85 -9.21 12.91
C SER A 71 -0.19 -9.35 14.28
N GLN A 72 0.78 -8.49 14.63
CA GLN A 72 1.45 -8.46 15.93
C GLN A 72 1.09 -7.20 16.74
N GLY A 73 0.15 -6.38 16.27
CA GLY A 73 -0.09 -5.04 16.81
C GLY A 73 1.02 -4.06 16.43
N GLY A 74 0.99 -2.84 16.98
CA GLY A 74 1.99 -1.79 16.72
C GLY A 74 1.58 -0.77 15.65
N TYR A 75 0.79 -1.17 14.65
CA TYR A 75 0.17 -0.22 13.72
C TYR A 75 -1.18 -0.71 13.20
N PHE A 76 -1.90 0.18 12.55
CA PHE A 76 -3.09 -0.14 11.77
C PHE A 76 -3.08 0.63 10.46
N ILE A 77 -3.81 0.10 9.48
CA ILE A 77 -4.04 0.73 8.19
C ILE A 77 -5.52 1.08 8.05
N LYS A 78 -5.83 2.18 7.37
CA LYS A 78 -7.20 2.64 7.11
C LYS A 78 -7.26 3.47 5.82
N ASP A 79 -8.49 3.83 5.44
CA ASP A 79 -8.77 4.76 4.35
C ASP A 79 -8.11 4.37 3.02
N LEU A 80 -8.20 3.07 2.65
CA LEU A 80 -7.72 2.60 1.35
C LEU A 80 -8.54 3.27 0.27
N LYS A 81 -7.89 4.01 -0.62
CA LYS A 81 -8.48 4.62 -1.81
C LYS A 81 -7.67 4.20 -3.03
N CYS A 82 -8.30 3.46 -3.92
CA CYS A 82 -7.67 2.99 -5.15
C CYS A 82 -8.40 3.58 -6.34
N ASN A 83 -7.62 3.92 -7.37
CA ASN A 83 -8.09 4.09 -8.73
C ASN A 83 -7.25 3.22 -9.67
N VAL A 84 -7.47 3.37 -10.96
CA VAL A 84 -6.72 2.66 -12.00
C VAL A 84 -5.22 2.76 -11.74
N ASN A 85 -4.67 3.96 -11.56
CA ASN A 85 -3.23 4.18 -11.61
C ASN A 85 -2.55 4.18 -10.23
N LYS A 86 -3.31 4.44 -9.17
CA LYS A 86 -2.73 4.60 -7.83
C LYS A 86 -3.65 4.06 -6.75
N CYS A 87 -3.04 3.58 -5.68
CA CYS A 87 -3.70 3.40 -4.40
C CYS A 87 -3.00 4.24 -3.34
N GLU A 88 -3.81 4.77 -2.44
CA GLU A 88 -3.42 5.52 -1.26
C GLU A 88 -4.00 4.78 -0.05
N LEU A 89 -3.24 4.71 1.04
CA LEU A 89 -3.74 4.25 2.33
C LEU A 89 -3.06 5.05 3.45
N THR A 90 -3.72 5.13 4.58
CA THR A 90 -3.17 5.75 5.79
C THR A 90 -2.62 4.66 6.71
N ILE A 91 -1.37 4.82 7.15
CA ILE A 91 -0.76 4.00 8.19
C ILE A 91 -0.71 4.84 9.46
N SER A 92 -1.25 4.29 10.54
CA SER A 92 -1.15 4.90 11.87
C SER A 92 -0.43 3.96 12.82
N THR A 93 0.57 4.52 13.47
CA THR A 93 1.30 3.94 14.60
C THR A 93 0.81 4.60 15.90
N GLU A 94 1.41 4.29 17.04
CA GLU A 94 1.13 5.00 18.30
C GLU A 94 1.51 6.49 18.24
N ASN A 95 2.56 6.83 17.49
CA ASN A 95 3.20 8.16 17.55
C ASN A 95 3.03 8.98 16.28
N VAL A 96 2.79 8.32 15.14
CA VAL A 96 2.78 8.94 13.81
C VAL A 96 1.66 8.34 12.97
N GLU A 97 0.95 9.21 12.26
CA GLU A 97 0.06 8.87 11.17
C GLU A 97 0.62 9.44 9.86
N PHE A 98 0.68 8.64 8.81
CA PHE A 98 1.22 9.06 7.52
C PHE A 98 0.53 8.34 6.37
N ILE A 99 0.54 9.00 5.21
CA ILE A 99 -0.07 8.51 3.98
C ILE A 99 1.01 7.90 3.11
N VAL A 100 0.70 6.76 2.50
CA VAL A 100 1.58 6.08 1.56
C VAL A 100 0.87 5.86 0.24
N GLU A 101 1.58 6.14 -0.83
CA GLU A 101 1.09 6.00 -2.20
C GLU A 101 1.82 4.87 -2.92
N ALA A 102 1.04 4.06 -3.61
CA ALA A 102 1.50 2.98 -4.45
C ALA A 102 0.96 3.18 -5.87
N GLU A 103 1.86 3.40 -6.83
CA GLU A 103 1.52 3.65 -8.23
C GLU A 103 1.67 2.36 -9.03
N CYS A 104 0.65 2.00 -9.78
CA CYS A 104 0.68 0.94 -10.76
C CYS A 104 0.94 1.57 -12.14
N SER A 105 2.22 1.74 -12.50
CA SER A 105 2.63 2.14 -13.84
C SER A 105 2.78 0.88 -14.70
N ASP A 106 1.75 0.53 -15.48
CA ASP A 106 1.91 -0.55 -16.45
C ASP A 106 1.39 -0.14 -17.83
N GLU A 107 2.34 -0.06 -18.77
CA GLU A 107 2.15 0.13 -20.20
C GLU A 107 1.33 -1.02 -20.84
N ASN A 108 1.15 -2.14 -20.11
CA ASN A 108 0.40 -3.31 -20.54
C ASN A 108 -1.13 -3.17 -20.47
N ARG A 109 -1.68 -2.06 -19.96
CA ARG A 109 -3.14 -1.82 -19.97
C ARG A 109 -3.73 -1.65 -21.37
N THR A 110 -2.87 -1.39 -22.36
CA THR A 110 -3.27 -1.04 -23.73
C THR A 110 -3.82 -2.21 -24.56
N ASN A 111 -3.66 -3.46 -24.13
CA ASN A 111 -4.16 -4.64 -24.85
C ASN A 111 -5.61 -5.05 -24.50
N TYR A 112 -6.33 -4.22 -23.75
CA TYR A 112 -7.68 -4.48 -23.23
C TYR A 112 -8.79 -4.65 -24.29
N ARG A 113 -8.59 -4.24 -25.55
CA ARG A 113 -9.69 -4.10 -26.54
C ARG A 113 -10.07 -5.36 -27.34
N ASN A 114 -9.28 -6.43 -27.36
CA ASN A 114 -9.49 -7.51 -28.34
C ASN A 114 -9.68 -8.89 -27.71
N GLY A 115 -10.90 -9.22 -27.23
CA GLY A 115 -11.24 -10.61 -26.86
C GLY A 115 -12.58 -10.74 -26.14
N LEU A 116 -13.59 -11.31 -26.81
CA LEU A 116 -14.98 -11.40 -26.32
C LEU A 116 -15.21 -12.46 -25.22
N TYR A 117 -14.27 -13.37 -24.95
CA TYR A 117 -14.54 -14.54 -24.09
C TYR A 117 -13.45 -15.01 -23.14
N ASP A 118 -12.27 -14.38 -23.11
CA ASP A 118 -11.22 -14.82 -22.18
C ASP A 118 -11.28 -14.05 -20.86
N ILE A 119 -11.31 -14.80 -19.75
CA ILE A 119 -11.09 -14.25 -18.41
C ILE A 119 -9.61 -13.87 -18.33
N HIS A 120 -9.26 -12.68 -18.81
CA HIS A 120 -7.93 -12.13 -18.61
C HIS A 120 -7.84 -11.59 -17.19
N THR A 121 -6.93 -12.19 -16.40
CA THR A 121 -6.51 -11.61 -15.14
C THR A 121 -5.33 -10.70 -15.43
N ILE A 122 -5.56 -9.38 -15.48
CA ILE A 122 -4.45 -8.42 -15.52
C ILE A 122 -3.97 -8.28 -14.09
N TYR A 123 -2.69 -8.55 -13.89
CA TYR A 123 -2.01 -8.50 -12.62
C TYR A 123 -1.02 -7.34 -12.66
N CYS A 124 -1.18 -6.40 -11.75
CA CYS A 124 -0.15 -5.39 -11.49
C CYS A 124 0.23 -5.48 -10.03
N GLU A 125 1.51 -5.75 -9.80
CA GLU A 125 2.11 -5.78 -8.49
C GLU A 125 3.12 -4.65 -8.40
N PHE A 126 2.89 -3.78 -7.44
CA PHE A 126 3.82 -2.73 -7.07
C PHE A 126 4.32 -3.02 -5.68
N LYS A 127 5.64 -3.04 -5.53
CA LYS A 127 6.29 -3.23 -4.24
C LYS A 127 7.20 -2.04 -3.99
N ARG A 128 7.03 -1.40 -2.83
CA ARG A 128 7.85 -0.27 -2.40
C ARG A 128 8.28 -0.45 -0.97
N ASN A 129 9.55 -0.16 -0.71
CA ASN A 129 10.08 -0.11 0.63
C ASN A 129 10.25 1.34 1.06
N PHE A 130 10.08 1.60 2.34
CA PHE A 130 10.38 2.90 2.93
C PHE A 130 10.81 2.74 4.38
N GLU A 131 11.48 3.77 4.88
CA GLU A 131 11.87 3.88 6.28
C GLU A 131 11.02 4.98 6.94
N LEU A 132 10.56 4.68 8.15
CA LEU A 132 9.88 5.66 9.00
C LEU A 132 10.84 6.08 10.12
N TYR A 133 11.08 7.39 10.19
CA TYR A 133 11.86 8.03 11.22
C TYR A 133 10.99 8.46 12.40
N SER A 134 11.60 8.63 13.57
CA SER A 134 10.91 9.00 14.81
C SER A 134 10.22 10.36 14.77
N ASP A 135 10.63 11.25 13.87
CA ASP A 135 10.02 12.55 13.62
C ASP A 135 8.82 12.48 12.66
N GLY A 136 8.48 11.28 12.17
CA GLY A 136 7.41 11.04 11.20
C GLY A 136 7.85 11.19 9.75
N THR A 137 9.12 11.47 9.49
CA THR A 137 9.65 11.51 8.12
C THR A 137 9.59 10.12 7.49
N VAL A 138 9.11 10.05 6.24
CA VAL A 138 9.06 8.83 5.43
C VAL A 138 10.05 8.96 4.29
N GLU A 139 11.00 8.03 4.19
CA GLU A 139 11.99 8.00 3.11
C GLU A 139 11.82 6.74 2.26
N TYR A 140 11.51 6.92 0.99
CA TYR A 140 11.34 5.82 0.05
C TYR A 140 12.71 5.31 -0.43
N GLN A 141 12.89 3.99 -0.37
CA GLN A 141 14.10 3.36 -0.90
C GLN A 141 14.02 3.30 -2.43
N ILE A 142 15.13 3.63 -3.10
CA ILE A 142 15.30 3.62 -4.57
C ILE A 142 15.65 2.20 -5.04
#